data_AF-A0A1G4G952-F1
#
_entry.id   AF-A0A1G4G952-F1
#
_cell.length_a   1.000
_cell.length_b   1.000
_cell.length_c   1.000
_cell.angle_alpha   90.00
_cell.angle_beta   90.00
_cell.angle_gamma   90.00
#
_symmetry.space_group_name_H-M   'P 1'
#
loop_
_entity.id
_entity.type
_entity.pdbx_description
1 polymer ?
#
loop_
_entity_poly.entity_id
_entity_poly.type
_entity_poly.pdbx_seq_one_letter_code
_entity_poly.pdbx_strand_id
1 'polypeptide(L)'
;MKTIHSIFIIFVAMLTMSGSCKAGKEGEKAISPPQPLAGWDELGRVLPLYDEVGGVKENRNVGIFYFLWQGDNASKTSEYKWDLSKIIPNHPEVLEDGDHENWGSRERGRYYFWGEPIYGYYRGDDYWVHLKNMQLLTDAQVDFLVLDATNALIYERQSHALMKAIRTLQEQGANPPRLVYYTNTESGKTMQKIYDTFYREGAPVRFPETWYYLEGKPLIIGRTKEAQDKEYWSFFTFREAQWPNEPNQDNGWPWIDFTRPQHVFSNLKGEREIINVSVCQHPNPEAGMGGSAFYGNMDNWGRSYRNGEMGNPETDIFWGYNFQEQWDYALEQDLPFIFITGWNEWVAGRWGSTDNNPEHSYFCDQASPEYSRDIEPTLTAGLKDNYYMQMIANIRKYKGMSQIPQAGGERNITKWADWNKVKLLYTDYRGDTQMRDHPGAESNPPRRYVNKTGRNDFVNMKVARSKTEIFFLAETAEPIVRGDDETWMRLYINQDSDHTTGWHGYDLRVNGGKELQKFTGEKWETLAPVNLKIEGNRLMYTIPLEVIAGKNGTISFEFKWSDNMQQEDPMDWYINGDVAPGGRLNFIYRN
;
A
#
# COMPACT_ATOMS: atom_id res chain seq x y z
N MET A 1 29.50 88.39 26.09
CA MET A 1 30.22 88.91 27.27
C MET A 1 30.29 87.77 28.28
N LYS A 2 31.48 87.24 28.64
CA LYS A 2 31.73 86.11 29.59
C LYS A 2 31.11 84.75 29.13
N THR A 3 31.81 83.72 28.65
CA THR A 3 33.01 82.98 29.15
C THR A 3 32.76 82.38 30.55
N ILE A 4 33.15 81.16 30.95
CA ILE A 4 34.23 80.23 30.56
C ILE A 4 33.70 78.77 30.73
N HIS A 5 33.99 77.78 29.88
CA HIS A 5 35.17 76.88 29.91
C HIS A 5 35.19 75.89 28.71
N SER A 6 36.24 75.06 28.62
CA SER A 6 36.47 74.01 27.60
C SER A 6 36.68 72.63 28.24
N ILE A 7 36.46 71.51 27.51
CA ILE A 7 37.31 70.30 27.47
C ILE A 7 36.83 69.30 26.39
N PHE A 8 37.78 68.55 25.84
CA PHE A 8 37.67 67.53 24.78
C PHE A 8 36.90 66.26 25.20
N ILE A 9 36.06 65.68 24.32
CA ILE A 9 35.71 64.24 24.34
C ILE A 9 35.63 63.69 22.90
N ILE A 10 36.24 62.52 22.69
CA ILE A 10 36.29 61.76 21.42
C ILE A 10 35.07 60.83 21.32
N PHE A 11 34.45 60.75 20.14
CA PHE A 11 33.36 59.80 19.88
C PHE A 11 33.89 58.35 19.76
N VAL A 12 33.42 57.47 20.64
CA VAL A 12 33.52 56.01 20.50
C VAL A 12 32.11 55.45 20.49
N ALA A 13 31.68 54.90 19.36
CA ALA A 13 30.38 54.23 19.25
C ALA A 13 30.48 52.80 19.80
N MET A 14 29.70 52.50 20.85
CA MET A 14 29.56 51.13 21.34
C MET A 14 28.58 50.36 20.44
N LEU A 15 29.00 49.19 19.96
CA LEU A 15 28.10 48.19 19.39
C LEU A 15 27.25 47.59 20.53
N THR A 16 25.93 47.62 20.38
CA THR A 16 25.02 46.77 21.16
C THR A 16 24.92 45.39 20.51
N MET A 17 25.18 44.33 21.26
CA MET A 17 25.04 42.95 20.79
C MET A 17 23.58 42.60 20.48
N SER A 18 23.30 42.12 19.27
CA SER A 18 22.10 41.36 18.94
C SER A 18 22.48 39.90 18.71
N GLY A 19 22.04 39.00 19.60
CA GLY A 19 22.30 37.57 19.50
C GLY A 19 21.68 36.95 18.25
N SER A 20 22.46 36.19 17.50
CA SER A 20 22.04 35.51 16.28
C SER A 20 21.18 34.29 16.58
N CYS A 21 19.92 34.28 16.14
CA CYS A 21 19.13 33.06 16.01
C CYS A 21 18.99 32.71 14.51
N LYS A 22 19.95 31.96 13.98
CA LYS A 22 19.81 31.32 12.66
C LYS A 22 18.91 30.10 12.84
N ALA A 23 17.69 30.17 12.35
CA ALA A 23 16.89 28.96 12.14
C ALA A 23 17.69 28.02 11.22
N GLY A 24 17.98 26.82 11.71
CA GLY A 24 18.58 25.78 10.89
C GLY A 24 17.58 25.36 9.82
N LYS A 25 17.96 25.45 8.55
CA LYS A 25 17.39 24.54 7.56
C LYS A 25 17.93 23.16 7.93
N GLU A 26 17.11 22.34 8.57
CA GLU A 26 17.33 20.91 8.53
C GLU A 26 17.34 20.51 7.05
N GLY A 27 18.40 19.82 6.63
CA GLY A 27 18.50 19.40 5.24
C GLY A 27 17.45 18.33 5.00
N GLU A 28 16.51 18.60 4.09
CA GLU A 28 15.69 17.55 3.49
C GLU A 28 16.65 16.45 3.02
N LYS A 29 16.57 15.27 3.64
CA LYS A 29 17.20 14.07 3.10
C LYS A 29 16.63 13.91 1.70
N ALA A 30 17.47 14.06 0.69
CA ALA A 30 17.05 13.81 -0.69
C ALA A 30 16.51 12.37 -0.77
N ILE A 31 15.21 12.25 -0.99
CA ILE A 31 14.54 10.97 -1.15
C ILE A 31 15.07 10.32 -2.42
N SER A 32 15.55 9.07 -2.32
CA SER A 32 15.96 8.31 -3.50
C SER A 32 14.75 8.09 -4.40
N PRO A 33 14.88 8.25 -5.73
CA PRO A 33 13.78 7.96 -6.64
C PRO A 33 13.38 6.49 -6.53
N PRO A 34 12.08 6.13 -6.68
CA PRO A 34 11.61 4.76 -6.54
C PRO A 34 12.38 3.79 -7.45
N GLN A 35 12.72 2.63 -6.92
CA GLN A 35 13.39 1.57 -7.68
C GLN A 35 12.45 1.07 -8.80
N PRO A 36 12.89 1.01 -10.07
CA PRO A 36 12.06 0.47 -11.13
C PRO A 36 11.97 -1.06 -11.01
N LEU A 37 10.76 -1.55 -10.76
CA LEU A 37 10.44 -2.96 -10.60
C LEU A 37 9.52 -3.43 -11.74
N ALA A 38 9.73 -4.64 -12.22
CA ALA A 38 8.75 -5.33 -13.06
C ALA A 38 7.73 -6.08 -12.19
N GLY A 39 6.79 -6.79 -12.83
CA GLY A 39 5.76 -7.56 -12.15
C GLY A 39 4.55 -7.80 -13.05
N TRP A 40 3.78 -8.82 -12.70
CA TRP A 40 2.55 -9.23 -13.38
C TRP A 40 1.60 -9.84 -12.36
N ASP A 41 0.31 -9.84 -12.66
CA ASP A 41 -0.71 -10.48 -11.83
C ASP A 41 -1.11 -11.87 -12.35
N GLU A 42 -2.10 -12.50 -11.70
CA GLU A 42 -2.54 -13.85 -12.07
C GLU A 42 -3.35 -13.90 -13.38
N LEU A 43 -3.74 -12.74 -13.92
CA LEU A 43 -4.38 -12.60 -15.22
C LEU A 43 -3.36 -12.40 -16.36
N GLY A 44 -2.06 -12.34 -16.03
CA GLY A 44 -1.00 -12.03 -16.98
C GLY A 44 -0.92 -10.55 -17.37
N ARG A 45 -1.54 -9.64 -16.61
CA ARG A 45 -1.42 -8.19 -16.85
C ARG A 45 -0.03 -7.74 -16.40
N VAL A 46 0.79 -7.33 -17.35
CA VAL A 46 2.16 -6.85 -17.11
C VAL A 46 2.13 -5.42 -16.59
N LEU A 47 2.94 -5.11 -15.58
CA LEU A 47 3.11 -3.74 -15.12
C LEU A 47 3.84 -2.91 -16.19
N PRO A 48 3.33 -1.73 -16.56
CA PRO A 48 3.96 -0.88 -17.56
C PRO A 48 5.32 -0.39 -17.06
N LEU A 49 6.26 -0.24 -17.99
CA LEU A 49 7.65 0.15 -17.74
C LEU A 49 7.98 1.53 -18.32
N TYR A 50 9.19 2.03 -18.05
CA TYR A 50 9.63 3.38 -18.41
C TYR A 50 9.42 3.74 -19.89
N ASP A 51 9.62 2.79 -20.80
CA ASP A 51 9.46 2.99 -22.25
C ASP A 51 7.99 3.22 -22.67
N GLU A 52 7.02 2.89 -21.81
CA GLU A 52 5.57 3.12 -22.00
C GLU A 52 5.08 4.39 -21.27
N VAL A 53 5.43 4.56 -19.99
CA VAL A 53 4.87 5.64 -19.14
C VAL A 53 5.75 6.89 -19.03
N GLY A 54 7.01 6.79 -19.46
CA GLY A 54 8.00 7.85 -19.34
C GLY A 54 8.49 8.11 -17.92
N GLY A 55 9.21 9.23 -17.76
CA GLY A 55 9.81 9.65 -16.51
C GLY A 55 8.81 10.16 -15.46
N VAL A 56 9.25 10.19 -14.20
CA VAL A 56 8.49 10.67 -13.05
C VAL A 56 7.99 12.11 -13.27
N LYS A 57 6.72 12.36 -12.91
CA LYS A 57 6.03 13.64 -12.96
C LYS A 57 5.86 14.19 -11.53
N GLU A 58 6.70 15.15 -11.15
CA GLU A 58 6.77 15.73 -9.79
C GLU A 58 5.47 16.42 -9.31
N ASN A 59 4.53 16.70 -10.20
CA ASN A 59 3.27 17.41 -9.91
C ASN A 59 2.04 16.49 -9.89
N ARG A 60 2.22 15.20 -9.60
CA ARG A 60 1.17 14.16 -9.62
C ARG A 60 1.17 13.40 -8.30
N ASN A 61 0.09 13.51 -7.53
CA ASN A 61 -0.05 12.92 -6.20
C ASN A 61 -1.22 11.93 -6.15
N VAL A 62 -1.02 10.81 -5.46
CA VAL A 62 -2.04 9.78 -5.25
C VAL A 62 -2.33 9.64 -3.77
N GLY A 63 -3.58 9.89 -3.40
CA GLY A 63 -4.13 9.57 -2.08
C GLY A 63 -4.91 8.27 -2.11
N ILE A 64 -4.92 7.51 -1.01
CA ILE A 64 -5.80 6.35 -0.84
C ILE A 64 -6.52 6.38 0.51
N PHE A 65 -7.80 6.00 0.54
CA PHE A 65 -8.57 5.90 1.78
C PHE A 65 -8.13 4.67 2.57
N TYR A 66 -7.83 4.84 3.87
CA TYR A 66 -7.29 3.79 4.74
C TYR A 66 -8.06 3.74 6.06
N PHE A 67 -8.44 2.52 6.46
CA PHE A 67 -9.39 2.26 7.54
C PHE A 67 -8.69 1.62 8.73
N LEU A 68 -9.06 2.07 9.93
CA LEU A 68 -8.38 1.74 11.20
C LEU A 68 -9.27 0.99 12.21
N TRP A 69 -10.44 0.53 11.79
CA TRP A 69 -11.51 0.13 12.71
C TRP A 69 -11.89 -1.35 12.67
N GLN A 70 -11.10 -2.19 12.01
CA GLN A 70 -11.24 -3.63 12.04
C GLN A 70 -11.00 -4.11 13.50
N GLY A 71 -12.04 -4.70 14.13
CA GLY A 71 -11.94 -5.25 15.50
C GLY A 71 -11.74 -4.23 16.64
N ASP A 72 -12.06 -2.94 16.43
CA ASP A 72 -12.09 -1.96 17.52
C ASP A 72 -13.34 -2.12 18.42
N ASN A 73 -13.30 -1.58 19.65
CA ASN A 73 -14.44 -1.60 20.57
C ASN A 73 -15.68 -0.84 20.07
N ALA A 74 -15.52 0.15 19.19
CA ALA A 74 -16.62 0.89 18.57
C ALA A 74 -17.22 0.17 17.36
N SER A 75 -16.47 -0.76 16.75
CA SER A 75 -16.78 -1.48 15.52
C SER A 75 -16.55 -2.98 15.71
N LYS A 76 -17.19 -3.52 16.76
CA LYS A 76 -16.98 -4.90 17.20
C LYS A 76 -17.38 -5.89 16.13
N THR A 77 -16.44 -6.74 15.75
CA THR A 77 -16.67 -7.90 14.91
C THR A 77 -17.71 -8.84 15.55
N SER A 78 -18.55 -9.46 14.73
CA SER A 78 -19.55 -10.46 15.15
C SER A 78 -18.88 -11.63 15.89
N GLU A 79 -19.48 -12.07 17.00
CA GLU A 79 -18.78 -12.86 18.00
C GLU A 79 -18.36 -14.26 17.54
N TYR A 80 -19.26 -14.99 16.87
CA TYR A 80 -19.08 -16.42 16.54
C TYR A 80 -18.90 -16.70 15.04
N LYS A 81 -19.39 -15.82 14.16
CA LYS A 81 -19.27 -15.91 12.69
C LYS A 81 -19.23 -14.49 12.14
N TRP A 82 -18.22 -14.17 11.33
CA TRP A 82 -17.89 -12.79 10.98
C TRP A 82 -17.54 -12.57 9.51
N ASP A 83 -17.54 -13.60 8.67
CA ASP A 83 -17.14 -13.51 7.25
C ASP A 83 -18.33 -13.80 6.34
N LEU A 84 -18.80 -12.79 5.61
CA LEU A 84 -19.97 -12.88 4.73
C LEU A 84 -19.74 -13.85 3.56
N SER A 85 -18.51 -13.92 3.02
CA SER A 85 -18.14 -14.88 1.97
C SER A 85 -18.22 -16.34 2.43
N LYS A 86 -18.20 -16.58 3.75
CA LYS A 86 -18.32 -17.92 4.36
C LYS A 86 -19.70 -18.17 4.95
N ILE A 87 -20.38 -17.16 5.48
CA ILE A 87 -21.73 -17.29 6.02
C ILE A 87 -22.73 -17.49 4.89
N ILE A 88 -22.83 -16.55 3.94
CA ILE A 88 -23.94 -16.49 2.99
C ILE A 88 -24.02 -17.73 2.08
N PRO A 89 -22.92 -18.28 1.51
CA PRO A 89 -23.02 -19.47 0.66
C PRO A 89 -23.38 -20.76 1.40
N ASN A 90 -23.07 -20.85 2.71
CA ASN A 90 -23.35 -22.03 3.53
C ASN A 90 -24.71 -21.93 4.26
N HIS A 91 -25.18 -20.71 4.48
CA HIS A 91 -26.34 -20.38 5.30
C HIS A 91 -27.16 -19.23 4.68
N PRO A 92 -27.66 -19.35 3.44
CA PRO A 92 -28.40 -18.27 2.78
C PRO A 92 -29.69 -17.89 3.53
N GLU A 93 -30.23 -18.80 4.37
CA GLU A 93 -31.41 -18.53 5.20
C GLU A 93 -31.25 -17.33 6.15
N VAL A 94 -30.02 -16.93 6.49
CA VAL A 94 -29.75 -15.76 7.34
C VAL A 94 -30.20 -14.44 6.70
N LEU A 95 -30.34 -14.39 5.36
CA LEU A 95 -30.78 -13.18 4.67
C LEU A 95 -32.28 -12.91 4.89
N GLU A 96 -33.05 -13.95 5.18
CA GLU A 96 -34.51 -13.96 5.35
C GLU A 96 -34.96 -14.08 6.83
N ASP A 97 -34.03 -14.38 7.75
CA ASP A 97 -34.24 -14.43 9.20
C ASP A 97 -33.18 -13.56 9.91
N GLY A 98 -33.63 -12.46 10.48
CA GLY A 98 -32.77 -11.46 11.12
C GLY A 98 -32.13 -11.94 12.43
N ASP A 99 -32.77 -12.88 13.13
CA ASP A 99 -32.33 -13.45 14.40
C ASP A 99 -31.65 -14.82 14.24
N HIS A 100 -31.46 -15.28 12.99
CA HIS A 100 -30.86 -16.57 12.69
C HIS A 100 -29.47 -16.74 13.32
N GLU A 101 -29.23 -17.85 14.00
CA GLU A 101 -27.99 -18.08 14.75
C GLU A 101 -26.74 -18.12 13.85
N ASN A 102 -26.91 -18.41 12.56
CA ASN A 102 -25.81 -18.45 11.60
C ASN A 102 -25.27 -17.06 11.20
N TRP A 103 -25.90 -15.97 11.63
CA TRP A 103 -25.23 -14.66 11.68
C TRP A 103 -24.05 -14.63 12.66
N GLY A 104 -23.99 -15.53 13.65
CA GLY A 104 -22.93 -15.51 14.67
C GLY A 104 -23.02 -14.35 15.67
N SER A 105 -23.91 -13.38 15.43
CA SER A 105 -24.44 -12.47 16.44
C SER A 105 -25.86 -12.06 16.07
N ARG A 106 -26.77 -12.12 17.06
CA ARG A 106 -28.15 -11.61 16.92
C ARG A 106 -28.22 -10.10 17.12
N GLU A 107 -27.18 -9.46 17.66
CA GLU A 107 -27.13 -8.02 17.80
C GLU A 107 -26.87 -7.34 16.44
N ARG A 108 -27.78 -6.46 16.03
CA ARG A 108 -27.51 -5.46 14.98
C ARG A 108 -26.43 -4.49 15.46
N GLY A 109 -25.66 -3.92 14.55
CA GLY A 109 -24.49 -3.09 14.83
C GLY A 109 -23.20 -3.86 15.14
N ARG A 110 -23.19 -5.18 14.95
CA ARG A 110 -21.95 -5.95 14.81
C ARG A 110 -21.40 -5.86 13.40
N TYR A 111 -20.08 -5.97 13.31
CA TYR A 111 -19.32 -5.79 12.08
C TYR A 111 -18.91 -7.14 11.48
N TYR A 112 -18.96 -7.22 10.16
CA TYR A 112 -18.70 -8.42 9.38
C TYR A 112 -17.73 -8.11 8.27
N PHE A 113 -16.74 -8.99 8.10
CA PHE A 113 -15.81 -8.99 6.99
C PHE A 113 -16.54 -9.39 5.70
N TRP A 114 -16.31 -8.69 4.59
CA TRP A 114 -16.83 -9.14 3.29
C TRP A 114 -16.08 -10.38 2.75
N GLY A 115 -14.86 -10.60 3.23
CA GLY A 115 -13.98 -11.74 2.91
C GLY A 115 -12.78 -11.83 3.85
N GLU A 116 -11.93 -12.85 3.68
CA GLU A 116 -10.70 -13.04 4.45
C GLU A 116 -9.52 -12.22 3.85
N PRO A 117 -8.92 -11.29 4.61
CA PRO A 117 -7.69 -10.61 4.22
C PRO A 117 -6.52 -11.60 4.09
N ILE A 118 -5.53 -11.27 3.27
CA ILE A 118 -4.29 -12.08 3.19
C ILE A 118 -3.57 -12.20 4.54
N TYR A 119 -3.74 -11.20 5.40
CA TYR A 119 -3.21 -11.18 6.76
C TYR A 119 -4.17 -11.75 7.82
N GLY A 120 -5.22 -12.46 7.38
CA GLY A 120 -6.33 -12.92 8.21
C GLY A 120 -7.17 -11.77 8.76
N TYR A 121 -8.13 -12.07 9.63
CA TYR A 121 -9.04 -11.09 10.26
C TYR A 121 -8.29 -10.26 11.31
N TYR A 122 -7.37 -9.42 10.86
CA TYR A 122 -6.51 -8.62 11.71
C TYR A 122 -7.28 -7.49 12.40
N ARG A 123 -6.69 -6.95 13.48
CA ARG A 123 -7.17 -5.73 14.13
C ARG A 123 -6.44 -4.51 13.60
N GLY A 124 -7.14 -3.38 13.57
CA GLY A 124 -6.55 -2.10 13.19
C GLY A 124 -5.40 -1.60 14.08
N ASP A 125 -5.06 -2.25 15.20
CA ASP A 125 -3.86 -1.95 16.00
C ASP A 125 -2.65 -2.89 15.74
N ASP A 126 -2.74 -3.80 14.75
CA ASP A 126 -1.65 -4.71 14.38
C ASP A 126 -0.55 -3.99 13.56
N TYR A 127 0.50 -3.56 14.27
CA TYR A 127 1.70 -2.95 13.67
C TYR A 127 2.31 -3.77 12.52
N TRP A 128 2.29 -5.11 12.60
CA TRP A 128 2.91 -5.95 11.57
C TRP A 128 2.17 -5.81 10.24
N VAL A 129 0.83 -5.74 10.28
CA VAL A 129 -0.01 -5.51 9.10
C VAL A 129 0.20 -4.09 8.56
N HIS A 130 0.28 -3.08 9.44
CA HIS A 130 0.61 -1.73 8.98
C HIS A 130 1.97 -1.65 8.29
N LEU A 131 2.99 -2.34 8.79
CA LEU A 131 4.32 -2.35 8.16
C LEU A 131 4.25 -2.92 6.73
N LYS A 132 3.65 -4.11 6.57
CA LYS A 132 3.46 -4.73 5.25
C LYS A 132 2.60 -3.87 4.31
N ASN A 133 1.50 -3.30 4.80
CA ASN A 133 0.68 -2.37 4.02
C ASN A 133 1.45 -1.11 3.59
N MET A 134 2.30 -0.55 4.45
CA MET A 134 3.10 0.62 4.09
C MET A 134 4.19 0.28 3.07
N GLN A 135 4.77 -0.92 3.10
CA GLN A 135 5.72 -1.38 2.08
C GLN A 135 5.03 -1.47 0.71
N LEU A 136 3.90 -2.17 0.62
CA LEU A 136 3.10 -2.28 -0.61
C LEU A 136 2.69 -0.91 -1.17
N LEU A 137 2.21 0.00 -0.31
CA LEU A 137 1.80 1.34 -0.76
C LEU A 137 3.00 2.26 -1.10
N THR A 138 4.19 2.00 -0.54
CA THR A 138 5.44 2.66 -0.94
C THR A 138 5.86 2.20 -2.34
N ASP A 139 5.83 0.89 -2.61
CA ASP A 139 6.21 0.30 -3.90
C ASP A 139 5.22 0.70 -5.01
N ALA A 140 3.94 0.85 -4.65
CA ALA A 140 2.91 1.43 -5.52
C ALA A 140 3.02 2.96 -5.70
N GLN A 141 3.94 3.63 -5.02
CA GLN A 141 4.17 5.08 -5.06
C GLN A 141 2.95 5.93 -4.66
N VAL A 142 2.18 5.49 -3.65
CA VAL A 142 1.12 6.30 -3.02
C VAL A 142 1.76 7.36 -2.12
N ASP A 143 1.29 8.60 -2.19
CA ASP A 143 1.90 9.75 -1.50
C ASP A 143 1.29 9.99 -0.11
N PHE A 144 0.00 9.71 0.04
CA PHE A 144 -0.70 9.86 1.31
C PHE A 144 -1.87 8.88 1.52
N LEU A 145 -2.07 8.52 2.78
CA LEU A 145 -3.27 7.89 3.28
C LEU A 145 -4.23 8.96 3.76
N VAL A 146 -5.49 8.79 3.43
CA VAL A 146 -6.60 9.55 4.01
C VAL A 146 -7.26 8.64 5.04
N LEU A 147 -7.08 8.96 6.31
CA LEU A 147 -7.59 8.18 7.43
C LEU A 147 -9.06 8.53 7.70
N ASP A 148 -9.89 7.49 7.76
CA ASP A 148 -11.30 7.63 8.12
C ASP A 148 -11.46 8.07 9.60
N ALA A 149 -11.90 9.31 9.78
CA ALA A 149 -12.47 9.85 11.00
C ALA A 149 -13.83 10.52 10.74
N THR A 150 -14.54 10.08 9.68
CA THR A 150 -15.81 10.67 9.22
C THR A 150 -16.91 10.58 10.27
N ASN A 151 -16.88 9.54 11.10
CA ASN A 151 -17.84 9.25 12.16
C ASN A 151 -17.37 9.67 13.57
N ALA A 152 -16.56 10.73 13.67
CA ALA A 152 -16.04 11.32 14.91
C ALA A 152 -15.13 10.41 15.80
N LEU A 153 -14.76 9.23 15.29
CA LEU A 153 -13.78 8.33 15.91
C LEU A 153 -12.41 8.53 15.24
N ILE A 154 -11.33 8.53 16.04
CA ILE A 154 -9.98 8.89 15.57
C ILE A 154 -8.94 7.77 15.78
N TYR A 155 -9.39 6.61 16.26
CA TYR A 155 -8.64 5.35 16.38
C TYR A 155 -7.18 5.55 16.85
N GLU A 156 -7.01 6.02 18.09
CA GLU A 156 -5.73 6.57 18.58
C GLU A 156 -4.61 5.52 18.66
N ARG A 157 -4.93 4.28 19.04
CA ARG A 157 -3.96 3.18 19.15
C ARG A 157 -3.52 2.70 17.77
N GLN A 158 -4.48 2.62 16.86
CA GLN A 158 -4.34 2.22 15.48
C GLN A 158 -3.52 3.24 14.70
N SER A 159 -3.86 4.52 14.81
CA SER A 159 -3.07 5.65 14.29
C SER A 159 -1.63 5.62 14.81
N HIS A 160 -1.41 5.33 16.10
CA HIS A 160 -0.06 5.20 16.66
C HIS A 160 0.71 4.00 16.08
N ALA A 161 0.06 2.85 15.88
CA ALA A 161 0.68 1.68 15.25
C ALA A 161 1.07 1.96 13.79
N LEU A 162 0.18 2.60 13.02
CA LEU A 162 0.43 3.03 11.65
C LEU A 162 1.55 4.08 11.55
N MET A 163 1.56 5.11 12.40
CA MET A 163 2.63 6.10 12.45
C MET A 163 3.99 5.47 12.72
N LYS A 164 4.07 4.44 13.59
CA LYS A 164 5.32 3.69 13.78
C LYS A 164 5.76 2.96 12.52
N ALA A 165 4.84 2.30 11.81
CA ALA A 165 5.16 1.60 10.56
C ALA A 165 5.72 2.56 9.50
N ILE A 166 5.09 3.73 9.33
CA ILE A 166 5.58 4.80 8.44
C ILE A 166 7.00 5.24 8.86
N ARG A 167 7.23 5.52 10.15
CA ARG A 167 8.55 5.92 10.67
C ARG A 167 9.62 4.85 10.45
N THR A 168 9.30 3.56 10.65
CA THR A 168 10.22 2.45 10.40
C THR A 168 10.75 2.44 8.97
N LEU A 169 9.91 2.76 7.97
CA LEU A 169 10.34 2.85 6.58
C LEU A 169 11.09 4.16 6.28
N GLN A 170 10.69 5.28 6.88
CA GLN A 170 11.41 6.57 6.77
C GLN A 170 12.81 6.54 7.39
N GLU A 171 12.99 5.82 8.50
CA GLU A 171 14.28 5.62 9.15
C GLU A 171 15.27 4.84 8.25
N GLN A 172 14.75 3.96 7.38
CA GLN A 172 15.50 3.27 6.32
C GLN A 172 15.78 4.12 5.08
N GLY A 173 15.14 5.29 4.96
CA GLY A 173 15.26 6.19 3.80
C GLY A 173 14.26 5.94 2.68
N ALA A 174 13.24 5.10 2.91
CA ALA A 174 12.13 4.91 1.99
C ALA A 174 11.13 6.09 2.05
N ASN A 175 10.16 6.08 1.14
CA ASN A 175 9.22 7.19 0.92
C ASN A 175 7.73 6.80 1.14
N PRO A 176 7.36 6.25 2.31
CA PRO A 176 6.01 5.75 2.53
C PRO A 176 4.92 6.83 2.48
N PRO A 177 3.65 6.44 2.26
CA PRO A 177 2.52 7.36 2.36
C PRO A 177 2.49 8.15 3.68
N ARG A 178 2.14 9.44 3.62
CA ARG A 178 1.93 10.29 4.80
C ARG A 178 0.45 10.35 5.20
N LEU A 179 0.14 10.88 6.36
CA LEU A 179 -1.20 10.89 6.93
C LEU A 179 -1.95 12.20 6.68
N VAL A 180 -3.20 12.07 6.28
CA VAL A 180 -4.27 13.09 6.26
C VAL A 180 -5.45 12.50 7.05
N TYR A 181 -6.15 13.29 7.86
CA TYR A 181 -7.43 12.84 8.44
C TYR A 181 -8.61 13.43 7.65
N TYR A 182 -9.64 12.62 7.41
CA TYR A 182 -10.92 13.04 6.85
C TYR A 182 -12.00 13.00 7.93
N THR A 183 -12.68 14.12 8.14
CA THR A 183 -13.75 14.27 9.14
C THR A 183 -15.06 14.70 8.46
N ASN A 184 -16.21 14.37 9.06
CA ASN A 184 -17.52 14.78 8.53
C ASN A 184 -18.50 15.09 9.68
N THR A 185 -18.85 14.09 10.47
CA THR A 185 -19.69 14.19 11.66
C THR A 185 -18.95 14.91 12.79
N GLU A 186 -19.61 15.92 13.39
CA GLU A 186 -19.04 16.83 14.40
C GLU A 186 -17.63 17.34 14.04
N SER A 187 -17.39 17.56 12.74
CA SER A 187 -16.08 17.74 12.14
C SER A 187 -15.18 18.73 12.89
N GLY A 188 -15.70 19.89 13.31
CA GLY A 188 -14.92 20.88 14.06
C GLY A 188 -14.43 20.40 15.43
N LYS A 189 -15.19 19.53 16.11
CA LYS A 189 -14.77 18.88 17.37
C LYS A 189 -13.80 17.73 17.09
N THR A 190 -14.07 16.94 16.06
CA THR A 190 -13.22 15.81 15.64
C THR A 190 -11.83 16.29 15.23
N MET A 191 -11.74 17.36 14.44
CA MET A 191 -10.48 18.02 14.08
C MET A 191 -9.74 18.60 15.30
N GLN A 192 -10.44 19.15 16.30
CA GLN A 192 -9.82 19.57 17.56
C GLN A 192 -9.16 18.39 18.27
N LYS A 193 -9.88 17.25 18.37
CA LYS A 193 -9.37 16.04 19.01
C LYS A 193 -8.15 15.47 18.25
N ILE A 194 -8.22 15.41 16.91
CA ILE A 194 -7.09 15.02 16.05
C ILE A 194 -5.88 15.93 16.30
N TYR A 195 -6.08 17.24 16.32
CA TYR A 195 -5.01 18.20 16.60
C TYR A 195 -4.37 17.97 17.96
N ASP A 196 -5.18 17.80 19.01
CA ASP A 196 -4.73 17.62 20.39
C ASP A 196 -3.99 16.28 20.61
N THR A 197 -4.43 15.21 19.95
CA THR A 197 -3.82 13.88 20.08
C THR A 197 -2.55 13.72 19.24
N PHE A 198 -2.47 14.34 18.05
CA PHE A 198 -1.42 14.02 17.08
C PHE A 198 -0.54 15.19 16.62
N TYR A 199 -1.00 16.44 16.68
CA TYR A 199 -0.33 17.58 15.99
C TYR A 199 0.20 18.67 16.92
N ARG A 200 -0.57 19.03 17.95
CA ARG A 200 -0.26 20.06 18.96
C ARG A 200 1.13 19.82 19.56
N GLU A 201 1.85 20.87 19.89
CA GLU A 201 3.11 20.71 20.64
C GLU A 201 2.86 20.02 22.00
N GLY A 202 3.66 19.00 22.31
CA GLY A 202 3.43 18.12 23.47
C GLY A 202 2.26 17.13 23.34
N ALA A 203 1.67 16.94 22.16
CA ALA A 203 0.64 15.93 21.91
C ALA A 203 1.13 14.49 22.23
N PRO A 204 0.25 13.58 22.72
CA PRO A 204 0.63 12.27 23.21
C PRO A 204 1.19 11.31 22.14
N VAL A 205 0.83 11.49 20.86
CA VAL A 205 1.31 10.67 19.74
C VAL A 205 1.74 11.59 18.60
N ARG A 206 2.88 12.27 18.75
CA ARG A 206 3.31 13.34 17.84
C ARG A 206 4.50 12.94 16.98
N PHE A 207 4.26 12.76 15.67
CA PHE A 207 5.28 12.42 14.67
C PHE A 207 5.14 13.29 13.41
N PRO A 208 5.71 14.52 13.39
CA PRO A 208 5.57 15.46 12.27
C PRO A 208 6.03 14.91 10.91
N GLU A 209 7.00 14.00 10.91
CA GLU A 209 7.54 13.33 9.74
C GLU A 209 6.49 12.44 9.02
N THR A 210 5.43 12.04 9.70
CA THR A 210 4.35 11.22 9.12
C THR A 210 3.20 12.03 8.54
N TRP A 211 3.18 13.37 8.65
CA TRP A 211 2.04 14.18 8.17
C TRP A 211 2.19 14.57 6.70
N TYR A 212 1.09 14.59 5.96
CA TYR A 212 1.11 15.10 4.59
C TYR A 212 0.92 16.61 4.60
N TYR A 213 1.79 17.34 3.88
CA TYR A 213 1.75 18.79 3.81
C TYR A 213 1.23 19.26 2.45
N LEU A 214 0.26 20.17 2.47
CA LEU A 214 -0.26 20.87 1.30
C LEU A 214 -0.20 22.37 1.55
N GLU A 215 0.23 23.16 0.56
CA GLU A 215 0.35 24.62 0.67
C GLU A 215 1.22 25.10 1.85
N GLY A 216 2.19 24.27 2.28
CA GLY A 216 3.14 24.58 3.35
C GLY A 216 2.66 24.26 4.78
N LYS A 217 1.51 23.59 4.94
CA LYS A 217 0.97 23.16 6.24
C LYS A 217 0.44 21.73 6.17
N PRO A 218 0.27 21.02 7.32
CA PRO A 218 -0.40 19.72 7.32
C PRO A 218 -1.81 19.83 6.74
N LEU A 219 -2.23 18.84 5.95
CA LEU A 219 -3.55 18.77 5.36
C LEU A 219 -4.56 18.09 6.30
N ILE A 220 -5.76 18.66 6.40
CA ILE A 220 -6.93 18.02 6.99
C ILE A 220 -8.16 18.23 6.11
N ILE A 221 -9.02 17.21 6.02
CA ILE A 221 -10.27 17.26 5.25
C ILE A 221 -11.43 17.28 6.24
N GLY A 222 -12.37 18.21 6.07
CA GLY A 222 -13.45 18.40 7.03
C GLY A 222 -14.40 19.53 6.66
N ARG A 223 -15.35 19.81 7.54
CA ARG A 223 -16.27 20.94 7.43
C ARG A 223 -15.59 22.22 7.89
N THR A 224 -15.04 22.99 6.94
CA THR A 224 -14.21 24.18 7.21
C THR A 224 -14.94 25.22 8.05
N LYS A 225 -16.26 25.33 7.88
CA LYS A 225 -17.12 26.24 8.67
C LYS A 225 -17.08 25.96 10.18
N GLU A 226 -16.92 24.69 10.60
CA GLU A 226 -16.88 24.32 12.02
C GLU A 226 -15.50 24.55 12.67
N ALA A 227 -14.47 24.74 11.85
CA ALA A 227 -13.10 25.03 12.28
C ALA A 227 -12.83 26.52 12.58
N GLN A 228 -13.79 27.40 12.27
CA GLN A 228 -13.69 28.81 12.60
C GLN A 228 -13.53 29.01 14.11
N ASP A 229 -12.68 29.96 14.49
CA ASP A 229 -12.30 30.30 15.87
C ASP A 229 -11.67 29.15 16.69
N LYS A 230 -11.23 28.06 16.06
CA LYS A 230 -10.49 26.96 16.74
C LYS A 230 -8.99 27.21 16.73
N GLU A 231 -8.30 26.70 17.76
CA GLU A 231 -6.84 26.87 17.91
C GLU A 231 -6.04 26.30 16.72
N TYR A 232 -6.55 25.24 16.08
CA TYR A 232 -5.92 24.60 14.92
C TYR A 232 -6.20 25.30 13.58
N TRP A 233 -7.05 26.34 13.53
CA TRP A 233 -7.44 27.01 12.29
C TRP A 233 -6.23 27.56 11.51
N SER A 234 -5.25 28.16 12.20
CA SER A 234 -4.04 28.64 11.54
C SER A 234 -3.03 27.54 11.22
N PHE A 235 -3.18 26.35 11.81
CA PHE A 235 -2.21 25.26 11.75
C PHE A 235 -2.34 24.40 10.48
N PHE A 236 -3.57 24.07 10.06
CA PHE A 236 -3.80 23.22 8.89
C PHE A 236 -3.97 24.01 7.58
N THR A 237 -3.77 23.30 6.47
CA THR A 237 -4.43 23.56 5.18
C THR A 237 -5.70 22.72 5.14
N PHE A 238 -6.81 23.32 4.72
CA PHE A 238 -8.12 22.65 4.66
C PHE A 238 -8.51 22.29 3.23
N ARG A 239 -9.21 21.16 3.12
CA ARG A 239 -10.10 20.82 2.00
C ARG A 239 -11.46 20.46 2.57
N GLU A 240 -12.52 20.83 1.85
CA GLU A 240 -13.89 20.60 2.33
C GLU A 240 -14.24 19.12 2.16
N ALA A 241 -14.93 18.55 3.14
CA ALA A 241 -15.43 17.18 3.06
C ALA A 241 -16.55 17.09 2.01
N GLN A 242 -16.24 16.56 0.82
CA GLN A 242 -17.25 16.31 -0.21
C GLN A 242 -17.91 14.95 -0.01
N TRP A 243 -19.18 14.97 0.43
CA TRP A 243 -20.02 13.78 0.46
C TRP A 243 -20.69 13.57 -0.92
N PRO A 244 -20.87 12.34 -1.41
CA PRO A 244 -21.40 12.08 -2.76
C PRO A 244 -22.88 12.43 -2.91
N ASN A 245 -23.62 12.47 -1.79
CA ASN A 245 -25.04 12.81 -1.77
C ASN A 245 -25.29 14.32 -1.52
N GLU A 246 -24.24 15.13 -1.56
CA GLU A 246 -24.30 16.59 -1.40
C GLU A 246 -23.95 17.28 -2.72
N PRO A 247 -24.44 18.52 -2.96
CA PRO A 247 -23.97 19.33 -4.08
C PRO A 247 -22.43 19.47 -4.05
N ASN A 248 -21.82 19.65 -5.23
CA ASN A 248 -20.39 19.89 -5.32
C ASN A 248 -20.02 21.19 -4.58
N GLN A 249 -19.06 21.07 -3.66
CA GLN A 249 -18.55 22.16 -2.83
C GLN A 249 -17.24 22.69 -3.41
N ASP A 250 -17.07 24.01 -3.42
CA ASP A 250 -15.77 24.62 -3.69
C ASP A 250 -14.74 24.07 -2.69
N ASN A 251 -13.53 23.76 -3.16
CA ASN A 251 -12.46 23.17 -2.33
C ASN A 251 -12.75 21.75 -1.80
N GLY A 252 -13.79 21.09 -2.31
CA GLY A 252 -14.20 19.75 -1.92
C GLY A 252 -13.19 18.68 -2.36
N TRP A 253 -12.81 17.79 -1.43
CA TRP A 253 -12.13 16.54 -1.73
C TRP A 253 -13.10 15.37 -1.48
N PRO A 254 -13.43 14.56 -2.50
CA PRO A 254 -14.42 13.48 -2.37
C PRO A 254 -13.89 12.31 -1.55
N TRP A 255 -14.75 11.69 -0.73
CA TRP A 255 -14.45 10.35 -0.20
C TRP A 255 -14.78 9.26 -1.24
N ILE A 256 -15.79 9.49 -2.09
CA ILE A 256 -16.16 8.70 -3.26
C ILE A 256 -17.02 9.57 -4.20
N ASP A 257 -17.23 9.16 -5.44
CA ASP A 257 -18.23 9.77 -6.34
C ASP A 257 -19.27 8.73 -6.84
N PHE A 258 -20.54 9.15 -6.85
CA PHE A 258 -21.70 8.37 -7.30
C PHE A 258 -22.23 8.84 -8.67
N THR A 259 -21.40 9.54 -9.44
CA THR A 259 -21.68 10.02 -10.80
C THR A 259 -20.76 9.35 -11.82
N ARG A 260 -21.23 9.15 -13.06
CA ARG A 260 -20.43 8.69 -14.19
C ARG A 260 -20.57 9.60 -15.41
N PRO A 261 -19.47 10.00 -16.08
CA PRO A 261 -18.09 9.93 -15.55
C PRO A 261 -17.98 10.76 -14.25
N GLN A 262 -17.04 10.40 -13.37
CA GLN A 262 -16.95 11.03 -12.06
C GLN A 262 -16.48 12.50 -12.15
N HIS A 263 -16.84 13.31 -11.16
CA HIS A 263 -16.57 14.74 -11.17
C HIS A 263 -15.09 15.09 -11.01
N VAL A 264 -14.71 16.22 -11.61
CA VAL A 264 -13.46 16.92 -11.32
C VAL A 264 -13.75 18.03 -10.31
N PHE A 265 -13.16 17.93 -9.12
CA PHE A 265 -13.32 18.92 -8.07
C PHE A 265 -12.23 20.00 -8.17
N SER A 266 -12.58 21.23 -7.79
CA SER A 266 -11.72 22.41 -7.93
C SER A 266 -11.46 23.08 -6.59
N ASN A 267 -10.28 23.66 -6.42
CA ASN A 267 -9.91 24.39 -5.21
C ASN A 267 -10.50 25.81 -5.17
N LEU A 268 -10.28 26.56 -4.07
CA LEU A 268 -10.78 27.93 -3.90
C LEU A 268 -10.30 28.95 -4.96
N LYS A 269 -9.32 28.61 -5.80
CA LYS A 269 -8.87 29.46 -6.93
C LYS A 269 -9.59 29.13 -8.25
N GLY A 270 -10.47 28.12 -8.26
CA GLY A 270 -11.08 27.56 -9.47
C GLY A 270 -10.14 26.66 -10.27
N GLU A 271 -9.02 26.22 -9.69
CA GLU A 271 -8.10 25.28 -10.33
C GLU A 271 -8.64 23.85 -10.18
N ARG A 272 -8.74 23.09 -11.28
CA ARG A 272 -9.08 21.65 -11.28
C ARG A 272 -8.00 20.91 -10.49
N GLU A 273 -8.38 20.25 -9.40
CA GLU A 273 -7.42 19.76 -8.40
C GLU A 273 -7.43 18.24 -8.25
N ILE A 274 -8.62 17.64 -8.08
CA ILE A 274 -8.74 16.23 -7.67
C ILE A 274 -9.91 15.51 -8.34
N ILE A 275 -9.76 14.19 -8.52
CA ILE A 275 -10.77 13.26 -9.01
C ILE A 275 -10.71 11.96 -8.20
N ASN A 276 -11.86 11.34 -7.95
CA ASN A 276 -11.94 10.04 -7.30
C ASN A 276 -11.78 8.89 -8.30
N VAL A 277 -11.31 7.74 -7.83
CA VAL A 277 -11.45 6.44 -8.48
C VAL A 277 -11.78 5.39 -7.41
N SER A 278 -12.69 4.46 -7.69
CA SER A 278 -13.05 3.38 -6.78
C SER A 278 -13.25 2.06 -7.51
N VAL A 279 -12.97 0.93 -6.84
CA VAL A 279 -13.27 -0.40 -7.40
C VAL A 279 -14.78 -0.72 -7.38
N CYS A 280 -15.56 -0.04 -6.54
CA CYS A 280 -16.99 -0.31 -6.34
C CYS A 280 -17.72 0.88 -5.71
N GLN A 281 -18.96 1.19 -6.13
CA GLN A 281 -19.76 2.30 -5.59
C GLN A 281 -21.20 1.90 -5.27
N HIS A 282 -21.82 2.59 -4.31
CA HIS A 282 -23.23 2.42 -3.95
C HIS A 282 -24.08 3.70 -4.18
N PRO A 283 -24.27 4.16 -5.43
CA PRO A 283 -25.12 5.32 -5.75
C PRO A 283 -26.57 5.23 -5.24
N ASN A 284 -27.09 4.04 -4.88
CA ASN A 284 -28.33 3.92 -4.12
C ASN A 284 -28.04 3.75 -2.60
N PRO A 285 -28.16 4.83 -1.80
CA PRO A 285 -27.93 4.76 -0.35
C PRO A 285 -29.04 4.05 0.42
N GLU A 286 -30.24 3.84 -0.14
CA GLU A 286 -31.30 3.07 0.53
C GLU A 286 -31.02 1.56 0.44
N ALA A 287 -30.36 1.12 -0.63
CA ALA A 287 -29.95 -0.27 -0.83
C ALA A 287 -28.61 -0.58 -0.12
N GLY A 288 -27.62 0.32 -0.22
CA GLY A 288 -26.24 0.06 0.17
C GLY A 288 -25.62 -1.12 -0.61
N MET A 289 -24.38 -1.50 -0.31
CA MET A 289 -23.75 -2.67 -0.94
C MET A 289 -24.52 -3.97 -0.67
N GLY A 290 -25.13 -4.11 0.51
CA GLY A 290 -25.92 -5.29 0.90
C GLY A 290 -27.14 -5.52 0.01
N GLY A 291 -27.83 -4.45 -0.40
CA GLY A 291 -28.98 -4.54 -1.30
C GLY A 291 -28.65 -5.22 -2.63
N SER A 292 -27.49 -4.91 -3.20
CA SER A 292 -27.05 -5.52 -4.47
C SER A 292 -26.40 -6.89 -4.28
N ALA A 293 -25.67 -7.09 -3.18
CA ALA A 293 -25.04 -8.38 -2.88
C ALA A 293 -26.05 -9.49 -2.53
N PHE A 294 -27.16 -9.14 -1.88
CA PHE A 294 -28.05 -10.12 -1.24
C PHE A 294 -29.52 -10.05 -1.70
N TYR A 295 -30.00 -8.87 -2.09
CA TYR A 295 -31.44 -8.62 -2.30
C TYR A 295 -31.78 -8.18 -3.74
N GLY A 296 -30.85 -8.33 -4.68
CA GLY A 296 -31.08 -8.13 -6.11
C GLY A 296 -31.24 -6.67 -6.55
N ASN A 297 -30.78 -5.69 -5.76
CA ASN A 297 -30.74 -4.30 -6.20
C ASN A 297 -29.73 -4.11 -7.33
N MET A 298 -30.15 -3.44 -8.41
CA MET A 298 -29.34 -3.25 -9.63
C MET A 298 -28.98 -1.77 -9.88
N ASP A 299 -28.87 -0.96 -8.83
CA ASP A 299 -28.48 0.45 -8.96
C ASP A 299 -26.98 0.67 -8.69
N ASN A 300 -26.36 -0.20 -7.88
CA ASN A 300 -24.97 -0.05 -7.43
C ASN A 300 -23.95 -0.63 -8.41
N TRP A 301 -22.73 -0.10 -8.41
CA TRP A 301 -21.69 -0.45 -9.37
C TRP A 301 -20.63 -1.32 -8.72
N GLY A 302 -20.76 -2.63 -8.86
CA GLY A 302 -19.78 -3.61 -8.39
C GLY A 302 -18.46 -3.57 -9.17
N ARG A 303 -17.51 -4.42 -8.80
CA ARG A 303 -16.19 -4.55 -9.46
C ARG A 303 -16.28 -4.90 -10.96
N SER A 304 -17.32 -5.63 -11.35
CA SER A 304 -17.57 -6.13 -12.71
C SER A 304 -18.21 -5.09 -13.63
N TYR A 305 -18.75 -4.00 -13.06
CA TYR A 305 -19.48 -2.95 -13.79
C TYR A 305 -18.62 -2.30 -14.88
N ARG A 306 -19.20 -2.10 -16.07
CA ARG A 306 -18.55 -1.43 -17.21
C ARG A 306 -19.55 -0.98 -18.26
N ASN A 307 -19.25 0.12 -18.96
CA ASN A 307 -20.00 0.60 -20.12
C ASN A 307 -21.52 0.78 -19.88
N GLY A 308 -21.94 1.05 -18.64
CA GLY A 308 -23.35 1.16 -18.27
C GLY A 308 -24.02 -0.12 -17.73
N GLU A 309 -23.32 -1.27 -17.76
CA GLU A 309 -23.85 -2.60 -17.42
C GLU A 309 -23.11 -3.24 -16.23
N MET A 310 -23.78 -4.14 -15.50
CA MET A 310 -23.21 -4.81 -14.31
C MET A 310 -22.09 -5.82 -14.62
N GLY A 311 -22.02 -6.34 -15.85
CA GLY A 311 -21.16 -7.47 -16.18
C GLY A 311 -21.63 -8.80 -15.54
N ASN A 312 -20.75 -9.78 -15.51
CA ASN A 312 -20.95 -11.09 -14.89
C ASN A 312 -19.94 -11.33 -13.76
N PRO A 313 -20.33 -11.20 -12.48
CA PRO A 313 -19.41 -11.39 -11.36
C PRO A 313 -18.73 -12.76 -11.28
N GLU A 314 -19.28 -13.82 -11.89
CA GLU A 314 -18.61 -15.14 -11.91
C GLU A 314 -17.31 -15.15 -12.74
N THR A 315 -17.18 -14.26 -13.72
CA THR A 315 -16.03 -14.19 -14.64
C THR A 315 -15.26 -12.87 -14.57
N ASP A 316 -15.93 -11.80 -14.15
CA ASP A 316 -15.46 -10.43 -14.36
C ASP A 316 -14.82 -9.81 -13.12
N ILE A 317 -15.10 -10.34 -11.92
CA ILE A 317 -14.58 -9.86 -10.62
C ILE A 317 -13.06 -9.75 -10.55
N PHE A 318 -12.33 -10.51 -11.37
CA PHE A 318 -10.86 -10.50 -11.36
C PHE A 318 -10.28 -9.28 -12.10
N TRP A 319 -11.00 -8.77 -13.11
CA TRP A 319 -10.47 -7.81 -14.08
C TRP A 319 -10.55 -6.37 -13.60
N GLY A 320 -11.44 -6.05 -12.65
CA GLY A 320 -11.61 -4.70 -12.13
C GLY A 320 -11.99 -3.69 -13.21
N TYR A 321 -12.93 -4.06 -14.09
CA TYR A 321 -13.35 -3.22 -15.20
C TYR A 321 -13.89 -1.86 -14.72
N ASN A 322 -14.64 -1.86 -13.61
CA ASN A 322 -15.16 -0.64 -13.00
C ASN A 322 -14.02 0.33 -12.63
N PHE A 323 -12.98 -0.22 -11.98
CA PHE A 323 -11.81 0.55 -11.58
C PHE A 323 -11.05 1.08 -12.79
N GLN A 324 -10.91 0.26 -13.85
CA GLN A 324 -10.19 0.67 -15.06
C GLN A 324 -10.90 1.80 -15.81
N GLU A 325 -12.22 1.72 -15.99
CA GLU A 325 -13.02 2.76 -16.67
C GLU A 325 -12.84 4.13 -15.98
N GLN A 326 -12.87 4.15 -14.64
CA GLN A 326 -12.64 5.36 -13.86
C GLN A 326 -11.20 5.87 -13.92
N TRP A 327 -10.21 4.97 -13.94
CA TRP A 327 -8.79 5.33 -14.09
C TRP A 327 -8.49 5.90 -15.47
N ASP A 328 -9.02 5.30 -16.54
CA ASP A 328 -8.81 5.76 -17.91
C ASP A 328 -9.37 7.19 -18.06
N TYR A 329 -10.59 7.44 -17.56
CA TYR A 329 -11.16 8.79 -17.50
C TYR A 329 -10.31 9.76 -16.64
N ALA A 330 -9.82 9.33 -15.48
CA ALA A 330 -9.00 10.16 -14.59
C ALA A 330 -7.64 10.54 -15.20
N LEU A 331 -7.03 9.63 -15.98
CA LEU A 331 -5.79 9.89 -16.73
C LEU A 331 -5.99 10.96 -17.81
N GLU A 332 -7.15 10.95 -18.50
CA GLU A 332 -7.52 12.01 -19.46
C GLU A 332 -7.70 13.39 -18.81
N GLN A 333 -8.06 13.44 -17.52
CA GLN A 333 -8.28 14.72 -16.83
C GLN A 333 -6.99 15.47 -16.47
N ASP A 334 -5.85 14.77 -16.42
CA ASP A 334 -4.49 15.26 -16.12
C ASP A 334 -4.38 16.17 -14.87
N LEU A 335 -5.00 15.73 -13.77
CA LEU A 335 -5.10 16.51 -12.53
C LEU A 335 -3.86 16.39 -11.62
N PRO A 336 -3.62 17.37 -10.73
CA PRO A 336 -2.58 17.28 -9.70
C PRO A 336 -2.77 16.16 -8.67
N PHE A 337 -4.02 15.74 -8.40
CA PHE A 337 -4.36 14.68 -7.45
C PHE A 337 -5.32 13.64 -8.06
N ILE A 338 -5.09 12.36 -7.73
CA ILE A 338 -6.07 11.28 -7.83
C ILE A 338 -6.29 10.70 -6.43
N PHE A 339 -7.55 10.41 -6.09
CA PHE A 339 -7.93 9.82 -4.80
C PHE A 339 -8.61 8.47 -4.96
N ILE A 340 -8.06 7.43 -4.34
CA ILE A 340 -8.49 6.04 -4.47
C ILE A 340 -9.34 5.61 -3.27
N THR A 341 -10.51 5.02 -3.52
CA THR A 341 -11.40 4.47 -2.48
C THR A 341 -11.55 2.95 -2.68
N GLY A 342 -10.94 2.08 -1.88
CA GLY A 342 -9.96 2.34 -0.82
C GLY A 342 -9.00 1.15 -0.63
N TRP A 343 -8.16 1.18 0.41
CA TRP A 343 -7.20 0.09 0.63
C TRP A 343 -7.83 -1.12 1.35
N ASN A 344 -8.37 -0.91 2.56
CA ASN A 344 -8.64 -1.97 3.53
C ASN A 344 -9.93 -1.80 4.38
N GLU A 345 -11.02 -1.36 3.77
CA GLU A 345 -12.38 -1.32 4.35
C GLU A 345 -12.97 -2.74 4.53
N TRP A 346 -12.25 -3.61 5.23
CA TRP A 346 -12.57 -5.04 5.26
C TRP A 346 -13.93 -5.41 5.84
N VAL A 347 -14.46 -4.56 6.72
CA VAL A 347 -15.65 -4.83 7.52
C VAL A 347 -16.76 -3.80 7.27
N ALA A 348 -18.02 -4.22 7.40
CA ALA A 348 -19.17 -3.32 7.45
C ALA A 348 -20.12 -3.69 8.60
N GLY A 349 -20.83 -2.69 9.12
CA GLY A 349 -21.83 -2.88 10.15
C GLY A 349 -23.11 -3.52 9.60
N ARG A 350 -23.65 -4.50 10.31
CA ARG A 350 -24.94 -5.15 10.01
C ARG A 350 -26.08 -4.39 10.70
N TRP A 351 -26.84 -3.61 9.95
CA TRP A 351 -27.96 -2.82 10.49
C TRP A 351 -29.31 -3.50 10.19
N GLY A 352 -30.41 -2.96 10.72
CA GLY A 352 -31.76 -3.34 10.27
C GLY A 352 -32.03 -2.74 8.90
N SER A 353 -32.74 -3.46 8.02
CA SER A 353 -33.09 -2.91 6.71
C SER A 353 -34.09 -1.75 6.80
N THR A 354 -34.03 -0.86 5.81
CA THR A 354 -35.02 0.19 5.57
C THR A 354 -36.07 -0.20 4.53
N ASP A 355 -35.98 -1.42 3.98
CA ASP A 355 -37.02 -2.00 3.12
C ASP A 355 -38.23 -2.51 3.92
N ASN A 356 -39.20 -3.13 3.24
CA ASN A 356 -40.46 -3.58 3.86
C ASN A 356 -40.35 -4.91 4.64
N ASN A 357 -39.19 -5.58 4.64
CA ASN A 357 -38.92 -6.81 5.39
C ASN A 357 -38.02 -6.52 6.61
N PRO A 358 -38.56 -6.55 7.84
CA PRO A 358 -37.76 -6.27 9.05
C PRO A 358 -36.67 -7.31 9.34
N GLU A 359 -36.73 -8.50 8.72
CA GLU A 359 -35.71 -9.53 8.87
C GLU A 359 -34.41 -9.19 8.11
N HIS A 360 -34.53 -8.48 6.99
CA HIS A 360 -33.40 -8.14 6.12
C HIS A 360 -32.29 -7.36 6.84
N SER A 361 -31.07 -7.47 6.31
CA SER A 361 -29.87 -6.87 6.88
C SER A 361 -29.27 -5.81 5.95
N TYR A 362 -29.27 -4.55 6.41
CA TYR A 362 -28.62 -3.46 5.66
C TYR A 362 -27.12 -3.44 5.95
N PHE A 363 -26.33 -3.51 4.87
CA PHE A 363 -24.89 -3.30 4.87
C PHE A 363 -24.59 -2.14 3.92
N CYS A 364 -24.27 -0.97 4.49
CA CYS A 364 -23.98 0.25 3.73
C CYS A 364 -22.76 0.04 2.83
N ASP A 365 -21.65 -0.34 3.45
CA ASP A 365 -20.33 -0.08 2.89
C ASP A 365 -19.72 -1.22 2.11
N GLN A 366 -19.91 -2.45 2.59
CA GLN A 366 -19.24 -3.65 2.10
C GLN A 366 -20.17 -4.84 2.32
N ALA A 367 -20.21 -5.79 1.39
CA ALA A 367 -21.09 -6.95 1.50
C ALA A 367 -20.52 -8.23 0.90
N SER A 368 -19.80 -8.15 -0.22
CA SER A 368 -19.30 -9.34 -0.93
C SER A 368 -18.04 -9.02 -1.76
N PRO A 369 -17.39 -10.05 -2.35
CA PRO A 369 -16.28 -9.82 -3.27
C PRO A 369 -16.62 -8.89 -4.44
N GLU A 370 -17.83 -8.94 -5.01
CA GLU A 370 -18.27 -8.01 -6.08
C GLU A 370 -18.62 -6.62 -5.53
N TYR A 371 -19.24 -6.57 -4.34
CA TYR A 371 -19.70 -5.34 -3.68
C TYR A 371 -18.83 -5.03 -2.46
N SER A 372 -17.57 -4.71 -2.73
CA SER A 372 -16.55 -4.28 -1.76
C SER A 372 -15.58 -3.27 -2.39
N ARG A 373 -15.04 -2.34 -1.60
CA ARG A 373 -14.17 -1.24 -2.08
C ARG A 373 -12.67 -1.51 -1.95
N ASP A 374 -12.29 -2.70 -1.53
CA ASP A 374 -10.91 -2.99 -1.10
C ASP A 374 -9.96 -3.37 -2.22
N ILE A 375 -8.69 -2.99 -2.03
CA ILE A 375 -7.57 -3.25 -2.94
C ILE A 375 -6.48 -4.10 -2.25
N GLU A 376 -6.45 -4.13 -0.91
CA GLU A 376 -5.54 -5.01 -0.13
C GLU A 376 -5.70 -6.48 -0.58
N PRO A 377 -4.60 -7.23 -0.78
CA PRO A 377 -4.68 -8.61 -1.25
C PRO A 377 -5.54 -9.52 -0.35
N THR A 378 -6.22 -10.49 -0.97
CA THR A 378 -7.21 -11.35 -0.31
C THR A 378 -7.00 -12.83 -0.61
N LEU A 379 -7.50 -13.69 0.29
CA LEU A 379 -7.68 -15.13 0.03
C LEU A 379 -9.10 -15.44 -0.52
N THR A 380 -9.94 -14.43 -0.71
CA THR A 380 -11.37 -14.58 -1.04
C THR A 380 -11.60 -14.59 -2.55
N ALA A 381 -12.49 -15.48 -2.99
CA ALA A 381 -13.00 -15.55 -4.37
C ALA A 381 -11.93 -15.57 -5.49
N GLY A 382 -10.68 -15.93 -5.17
CA GLY A 382 -9.57 -15.92 -6.13
C GLY A 382 -9.09 -14.53 -6.58
N LEU A 383 -9.54 -13.43 -5.95
CA LEU A 383 -9.14 -12.08 -6.36
C LEU A 383 -7.64 -11.81 -6.12
N LYS A 384 -7.05 -12.50 -5.13
CA LYS A 384 -5.62 -12.48 -4.82
C LYS A 384 -5.09 -11.05 -4.69
N ASP A 385 -4.07 -10.68 -5.45
CA ASP A 385 -3.43 -9.37 -5.53
C ASP A 385 -3.71 -8.62 -6.84
N ASN A 386 -4.66 -9.09 -7.65
CA ASN A 386 -4.96 -8.52 -8.97
C ASN A 386 -5.33 -7.01 -8.90
N TYR A 387 -6.04 -6.58 -7.85
CA TYR A 387 -6.39 -5.16 -7.65
C TYR A 387 -5.20 -4.30 -7.24
N TYR A 388 -4.30 -4.81 -6.41
CA TYR A 388 -3.05 -4.15 -6.04
C TYR A 388 -2.15 -3.95 -7.28
N MET A 389 -2.00 -4.98 -8.10
CA MET A 389 -1.20 -4.90 -9.34
C MET A 389 -1.84 -3.96 -10.38
N GLN A 390 -3.17 -3.98 -10.53
CA GLN A 390 -3.88 -3.00 -11.37
C GLN A 390 -3.69 -1.56 -10.87
N MET A 391 -3.74 -1.33 -9.56
CA MET A 391 -3.47 -0.03 -8.96
C MET A 391 -2.06 0.45 -9.28
N ILE A 392 -1.03 -0.39 -9.11
CA ILE A 392 0.36 -0.05 -9.48
C ILE A 392 0.44 0.35 -10.96
N ALA A 393 -0.18 -0.42 -11.86
CA ALA A 393 -0.15 -0.14 -13.30
C ALA A 393 -0.73 1.24 -13.64
N ASN A 394 -1.86 1.60 -13.04
CA ASN A 394 -2.49 2.90 -13.30
C ASN A 394 -1.77 4.07 -12.60
N ILE A 395 -1.22 3.87 -11.40
CA ILE A 395 -0.36 4.88 -10.75
C ILE A 395 0.89 5.15 -11.61
N ARG A 396 1.50 4.13 -12.23
CA ARG A 396 2.62 4.32 -13.17
C ARG A 396 2.23 5.13 -14.41
N LYS A 397 1.07 4.87 -15.03
CA LYS A 397 0.57 5.71 -16.14
C LYS A 397 0.37 7.17 -15.72
N TYR A 398 -0.13 7.37 -14.50
CA TYR A 398 -0.38 8.69 -13.94
C TYR A 398 0.91 9.44 -13.59
N LYS A 399 1.80 8.85 -12.77
CA LYS A 399 3.02 9.48 -12.22
C LYS A 399 4.28 9.30 -13.08
N GLY A 400 4.29 8.38 -14.05
CA GLY A 400 5.53 7.91 -14.69
C GLY A 400 6.35 7.00 -13.76
N MET A 401 7.60 6.69 -14.13
CA MET A 401 8.52 5.95 -13.27
C MET A 401 10.00 6.26 -13.51
N SER A 402 10.87 5.76 -12.64
CA SER A 402 12.33 5.83 -12.82
C SER A 402 12.79 5.03 -14.03
N GLN A 403 13.82 5.51 -14.74
CA GLN A 403 14.44 4.76 -15.83
C GLN A 403 15.17 3.51 -15.29
N ILE A 404 15.02 2.39 -15.98
CA ILE A 404 15.69 1.12 -15.65
C ILE A 404 17.21 1.30 -15.77
N PRO A 405 17.99 1.18 -14.67
CA PRO A 405 19.43 1.34 -14.70
C PRO A 405 20.09 0.28 -15.57
N GLN A 406 21.02 0.70 -16.43
CA GLN A 406 21.84 -0.24 -17.19
C GLN A 406 22.92 -0.84 -16.30
N ALA A 407 23.11 -2.16 -16.41
CA ALA A 407 24.17 -2.88 -15.74
C ALA A 407 25.56 -2.41 -16.26
N GLY A 408 26.58 -2.64 -15.44
CA GLY A 408 27.96 -2.40 -15.87
C GLY A 408 28.43 -3.42 -16.91
N GLY A 409 29.44 -3.04 -17.69
CA GLY A 409 30.20 -3.99 -18.50
C GLY A 409 30.90 -5.09 -17.67
N GLU A 410 31.50 -6.06 -18.35
CA GLU A 410 32.04 -7.30 -17.76
C GLU A 410 32.88 -7.11 -16.49
N ARG A 411 32.54 -7.91 -15.47
CA ARG A 411 33.21 -8.04 -14.16
C ARG A 411 33.30 -9.52 -13.79
N ASN A 412 34.53 -10.04 -13.72
CA ASN A 412 34.76 -11.31 -13.04
C ASN A 412 34.77 -11.09 -11.52
N ILE A 413 34.07 -11.92 -10.75
CA ILE A 413 33.97 -11.83 -9.30
C ILE A 413 34.74 -13.00 -8.68
N THR A 414 35.92 -12.71 -8.13
CA THR A 414 36.80 -13.73 -7.53
C THR A 414 36.80 -13.68 -6.01
N LYS A 415 36.68 -12.47 -5.45
CA LYS A 415 36.70 -12.15 -4.02
C LYS A 415 35.67 -11.07 -3.69
N TRP A 416 35.25 -10.99 -2.43
CA TRP A 416 34.22 -10.04 -1.98
C TRP A 416 34.50 -8.57 -2.31
N ALA A 417 35.77 -8.15 -2.27
CA ALA A 417 36.18 -6.79 -2.62
C ALA A 417 35.93 -6.41 -4.10
N ASP A 418 35.65 -7.37 -4.99
CA ASP A 418 35.32 -7.10 -6.39
C ASP A 418 33.91 -6.46 -6.53
N TRP A 419 32.98 -6.77 -5.60
CA TRP A 419 31.62 -6.20 -5.56
C TRP A 419 31.58 -4.68 -5.34
N ASN A 420 32.64 -4.09 -4.80
CA ASN A 420 32.79 -2.63 -4.67
C ASN A 420 32.83 -1.91 -6.03
N LYS A 421 33.06 -2.64 -7.14
CA LYS A 421 33.06 -2.12 -8.52
C LYS A 421 31.72 -2.31 -9.23
N VAL A 422 30.78 -3.02 -8.62
CA VAL A 422 29.42 -3.23 -9.13
C VAL A 422 28.54 -2.12 -8.57
N LYS A 423 28.18 -1.17 -9.43
CA LYS A 423 27.48 0.07 -9.06
C LYS A 423 25.97 -0.11 -8.90
N LEU A 424 25.36 -0.92 -9.77
CA LEU A 424 23.94 -1.22 -9.68
C LEU A 424 23.70 -2.02 -8.40
N LEU A 425 22.87 -1.44 -7.55
CA LEU A 425 22.43 -1.98 -6.27
C LEU A 425 20.92 -2.06 -6.37
N TYR A 426 20.37 -3.23 -6.08
CA TYR A 426 18.96 -3.39 -5.82
C TYR A 426 18.77 -3.43 -4.30
N THR A 427 17.74 -2.79 -3.79
CA THR A 427 17.47 -2.70 -2.36
C THR A 427 16.11 -3.27 -2.03
N ASP A 428 15.98 -3.74 -0.80
CA ASP A 428 14.72 -4.16 -0.21
C ASP A 428 14.62 -3.68 1.25
N TYR A 429 13.46 -3.85 1.86
CA TYR A 429 13.19 -3.38 3.22
C TYR A 429 13.93 -4.19 4.30
N ARG A 430 14.32 -3.53 5.38
CA ARG A 430 14.88 -4.16 6.58
C ARG A 430 13.78 -4.40 7.62
N GLY A 431 13.79 -5.59 8.21
CA GLY A 431 12.87 -6.01 9.26
C GLY A 431 11.65 -6.77 8.76
N ASP A 432 11.64 -7.21 7.51
CA ASP A 432 10.55 -7.96 6.88
C ASP A 432 10.34 -9.33 7.51
N THR A 433 11.42 -9.89 8.05
CA THR A 433 11.44 -11.11 8.87
C THR A 433 10.88 -10.92 10.30
N GLN A 434 10.39 -9.73 10.68
CA GLN A 434 9.87 -9.49 12.02
C GLN A 434 8.69 -10.43 12.36
N MET A 435 8.80 -11.11 13.51
CA MET A 435 7.76 -11.99 14.04
C MET A 435 6.45 -11.21 14.30
N ARG A 436 5.33 -11.75 13.79
CA ARG A 436 3.98 -11.33 14.16
C ARG A 436 3.50 -12.11 15.39
N ASP A 437 2.87 -11.44 16.34
CA ASP A 437 2.22 -12.06 17.50
C ASP A 437 1.10 -11.17 18.07
N HIS A 438 -0.02 -11.10 17.38
CA HIS A 438 -1.09 -10.12 17.63
C HIS A 438 -2.47 -10.79 17.75
N PRO A 439 -3.39 -10.32 18.62
CA PRO A 439 -4.80 -10.76 18.57
C PRO A 439 -5.44 -10.44 17.21
N GLY A 440 -6.31 -11.35 16.75
CA GLY A 440 -7.24 -11.09 15.65
C GLY A 440 -8.43 -10.24 16.11
N ALA A 441 -9.28 -9.85 15.16
CA ALA A 441 -10.56 -9.20 15.40
C ALA A 441 -11.62 -10.19 15.93
N GLU A 442 -11.36 -11.49 15.71
CA GLU A 442 -12.18 -12.62 16.15
C GLU A 442 -12.22 -12.72 17.69
N SER A 443 -13.43 -12.69 18.27
CA SER A 443 -13.61 -12.65 19.72
C SER A 443 -14.08 -13.96 20.36
N ASN A 444 -14.67 -14.92 19.62
CA ASN A 444 -15.15 -16.16 20.22
C ASN A 444 -15.02 -17.41 19.30
N PRO A 445 -14.06 -18.31 19.54
CA PRO A 445 -12.94 -18.16 20.48
C PRO A 445 -11.99 -17.02 20.04
N PRO A 446 -11.35 -16.30 20.97
CA PRO A 446 -10.35 -15.29 20.61
C PRO A 446 -9.20 -15.91 19.80
N ARG A 447 -8.91 -15.37 18.61
CA ARG A 447 -7.77 -15.82 17.79
C ARG A 447 -6.53 -14.95 18.02
N ARG A 448 -5.36 -15.56 17.83
CA ARG A 448 -4.06 -14.88 17.86
C ARG A 448 -3.29 -15.25 16.59
N TYR A 449 -2.92 -14.25 15.81
CA TYR A 449 -2.11 -14.40 14.61
C TYR A 449 -0.64 -14.39 14.99
N VAL A 450 0.03 -15.52 14.73
CA VAL A 450 1.45 -15.73 15.04
C VAL A 450 2.16 -16.11 13.76
N ASN A 451 3.18 -15.35 13.37
CA ASN A 451 4.07 -15.71 12.27
C ASN A 451 5.52 -15.63 12.75
N LYS A 452 6.26 -16.74 12.61
CA LYS A 452 7.68 -16.89 12.99
C LYS A 452 8.54 -17.41 11.84
N THR A 453 8.08 -17.24 10.60
CA THR A 453 8.75 -17.78 9.41
C THR A 453 9.91 -16.90 8.92
N GLY A 454 9.99 -15.63 9.34
CA GLY A 454 11.14 -14.78 9.05
C GLY A 454 12.47 -15.45 9.45
N ARG A 455 13.43 -15.50 8.52
CA ARG A 455 14.68 -16.27 8.68
C ARG A 455 15.91 -15.48 8.19
N ASN A 456 16.00 -15.15 6.91
CA ASN A 456 17.05 -14.28 6.35
C ASN A 456 16.41 -13.04 5.72
N ASP A 457 16.70 -11.87 6.29
CA ASP A 457 16.15 -10.56 5.94
C ASP A 457 17.01 -9.92 4.83
N PHE A 458 16.58 -9.95 3.58
CA PHE A 458 17.29 -9.40 2.43
C PHE A 458 17.31 -7.86 2.49
N VAL A 459 18.45 -7.22 2.17
CA VAL A 459 18.55 -5.75 2.16
C VAL A 459 19.25 -5.18 0.94
N ASN A 460 20.28 -5.86 0.43
CA ASN A 460 21.08 -5.40 -0.71
C ASN A 460 21.32 -6.56 -1.68
N MET A 461 20.97 -6.40 -2.94
CA MET A 461 21.23 -7.39 -3.98
C MET A 461 22.06 -6.75 -5.09
N LYS A 462 22.94 -7.54 -5.72
CA LYS A 462 23.72 -7.12 -6.88
C LYS A 462 23.86 -8.24 -7.89
N VAL A 463 23.97 -7.87 -9.17
CA VAL A 463 24.23 -8.78 -10.27
C VAL A 463 25.47 -8.32 -11.03
N ALA A 464 26.33 -9.26 -11.39
CA ALA A 464 27.51 -9.03 -12.23
C ALA A 464 27.70 -10.19 -13.21
N ARG A 465 28.36 -9.95 -14.34
CA ARG A 465 28.65 -10.99 -15.34
C ARG A 465 30.10 -10.96 -15.81
N SER A 466 30.69 -12.13 -16.04
CA SER A 466 31.90 -12.29 -16.85
C SER A 466 31.50 -12.55 -18.31
N LYS A 467 32.35 -13.26 -19.07
CA LYS A 467 32.03 -13.77 -20.42
C LYS A 467 31.31 -15.12 -20.40
N THR A 468 31.40 -15.85 -19.29
CA THR A 468 30.98 -17.26 -19.18
C THR A 468 30.17 -17.53 -17.92
N GLU A 469 30.14 -16.60 -16.97
CA GLU A 469 29.47 -16.74 -15.67
C GLU A 469 28.66 -15.49 -15.35
N ILE A 470 27.62 -15.66 -14.56
CA ILE A 470 26.83 -14.60 -13.94
C ILE A 470 26.75 -14.85 -12.43
N PHE A 471 26.91 -13.76 -11.68
CA PHE A 471 27.06 -13.75 -10.24
C PHE A 471 25.89 -12.98 -9.63
N PHE A 472 25.20 -13.60 -8.68
CA PHE A 472 24.13 -12.99 -7.92
C PHE A 472 24.57 -12.87 -6.46
N LEU A 473 24.65 -11.65 -5.94
CA LEU A 473 24.88 -11.33 -4.53
C LEU A 473 23.54 -11.05 -3.86
N ALA A 474 23.34 -11.63 -2.69
CA ALA A 474 22.39 -11.18 -1.68
C ALA A 474 23.16 -10.85 -0.40
N GLU A 475 22.87 -9.69 0.19
CA GLU A 475 23.28 -9.33 1.55
C GLU A 475 22.03 -9.22 2.42
N THR A 476 22.12 -9.79 3.62
CA THR A 476 21.05 -9.81 4.61
C THR A 476 21.30 -8.78 5.73
N ALA A 477 20.26 -8.42 6.48
CA ALA A 477 20.31 -7.45 7.56
C ALA A 477 21.25 -7.88 8.70
N GLU A 478 21.23 -9.18 9.00
CA GLU A 478 22.01 -9.89 10.01
C GLU A 478 22.78 -11.07 9.37
N PRO A 479 23.76 -11.71 10.04
CA PRO A 479 24.49 -12.87 9.51
C PRO A 479 23.57 -14.01 9.06
N ILE A 480 23.88 -14.63 7.92
CA ILE A 480 23.00 -15.60 7.27
C ILE A 480 22.79 -16.84 8.13
N VAL A 481 21.52 -17.11 8.44
CA VAL A 481 21.05 -18.35 9.06
C VAL A 481 20.95 -19.41 7.96
N ARG A 482 21.78 -20.45 8.04
CA ARG A 482 21.75 -21.57 7.10
C ARG A 482 20.50 -22.43 7.33
N GLY A 483 19.80 -22.75 6.25
CA GLY A 483 18.85 -23.86 6.16
C GLY A 483 19.44 -25.03 5.37
N ASP A 484 18.90 -26.21 5.61
CA ASP A 484 19.17 -27.46 4.87
C ASP A 484 17.95 -27.92 4.04
N ASP A 485 16.85 -27.17 4.11
CA ASP A 485 15.61 -27.37 3.37
C ASP A 485 15.59 -26.70 1.97
N GLU A 486 14.56 -26.98 1.18
CA GLU A 486 14.42 -26.48 -0.19
C GLU A 486 14.05 -25.01 -0.32
N THR A 487 13.46 -24.42 0.73
CA THR A 487 12.96 -23.04 0.76
C THR A 487 14.05 -22.03 1.12
N TRP A 488 15.24 -22.51 1.47
CA TRP A 488 16.37 -21.66 1.88
C TRP A 488 17.00 -20.90 0.71
N MET A 489 17.08 -19.57 0.85
CA MET A 489 17.77 -18.61 -0.02
C MET A 489 17.53 -18.85 -1.52
N ARG A 490 16.27 -19.08 -1.91
CA ARG A 490 15.88 -19.26 -3.31
C ARG A 490 16.13 -17.99 -4.12
N LEU A 491 16.55 -18.20 -5.37
CA LEU A 491 16.64 -17.17 -6.40
C LEU A 491 15.80 -17.61 -7.59
N TYR A 492 14.73 -16.89 -7.91
CA TYR A 492 13.90 -17.09 -9.09
C TYR A 492 14.34 -16.16 -10.21
N ILE A 493 14.30 -16.64 -11.46
CA ILE A 493 14.73 -15.89 -12.64
C ILE A 493 13.74 -16.16 -13.78
N ASN A 494 13.17 -15.07 -14.31
CA ASN A 494 12.42 -15.02 -15.57
C ASN A 494 13.44 -14.63 -16.67
N GLN A 495 13.80 -15.58 -17.54
CA GLN A 495 14.96 -15.45 -18.43
C GLN A 495 14.63 -14.74 -19.76
N ASP A 496 13.36 -14.78 -20.17
CA ASP A 496 12.87 -14.25 -21.45
C ASP A 496 11.97 -13.02 -21.28
N SER A 497 11.61 -12.68 -20.04
CA SER A 497 10.63 -11.64 -19.66
C SER A 497 9.23 -11.96 -20.19
N ASP A 498 8.88 -13.25 -20.35
CA ASP A 498 7.56 -13.72 -20.75
C ASP A 498 6.86 -14.36 -19.55
N HIS A 499 5.79 -13.73 -19.08
CA HIS A 499 5.06 -14.19 -17.90
C HIS A 499 4.13 -15.39 -18.19
N THR A 500 4.03 -15.81 -19.46
CA THR A 500 3.28 -16.99 -19.90
C THR A 500 4.14 -18.26 -19.94
N THR A 501 5.47 -18.13 -19.78
CA THR A 501 6.42 -19.25 -19.64
C THR A 501 6.75 -19.51 -18.16
N GLY A 502 7.52 -20.56 -17.89
CA GLY A 502 7.99 -20.86 -16.53
C GLY A 502 6.90 -21.21 -15.51
N TRP A 503 7.29 -21.30 -14.25
CA TRP A 503 6.36 -21.43 -13.11
C TRP A 503 5.90 -20.03 -12.71
N HIS A 504 4.64 -19.69 -12.96
CA HIS A 504 4.10 -18.33 -12.80
C HIS A 504 4.97 -17.24 -13.45
N GLY A 505 5.68 -17.50 -14.56
CA GLY A 505 6.62 -16.55 -15.18
C GLY A 505 8.10 -16.74 -14.83
N TYR A 506 8.49 -17.73 -14.03
CA TYR A 506 9.91 -17.99 -13.70
C TYR A 506 10.41 -19.28 -14.35
N ASP A 507 11.32 -19.17 -15.31
CA ASP A 507 11.94 -20.31 -15.99
C ASP A 507 12.89 -21.11 -15.11
N LEU A 508 13.66 -20.41 -14.29
CA LEU A 508 14.81 -20.94 -13.57
C LEU A 508 14.67 -20.60 -12.09
N ARG A 509 15.14 -21.50 -11.23
CA ARG A 509 15.37 -21.18 -9.82
C ARG A 509 16.63 -21.82 -9.28
N VAL A 510 17.25 -21.19 -8.29
CA VAL A 510 18.15 -21.87 -7.35
C VAL A 510 17.29 -22.38 -6.18
N ASN A 511 17.30 -23.68 -5.93
CA ASN A 511 16.52 -24.34 -4.87
C ASN A 511 17.46 -24.81 -3.74
N GLY A 512 17.08 -24.59 -2.48
CA GLY A 512 17.86 -24.93 -1.28
C GLY A 512 19.33 -24.48 -1.31
N GLY A 513 19.64 -23.39 -2.03
CA GLY A 513 20.99 -22.87 -2.29
C GLY A 513 22.01 -23.82 -2.91
N LYS A 514 21.57 -24.93 -3.51
CA LYS A 514 22.45 -26.02 -4.00
C LYS A 514 22.18 -26.42 -5.46
N GLU A 515 20.95 -26.29 -5.93
CA GLU A 515 20.52 -26.81 -7.24
C GLU A 515 19.99 -25.69 -8.12
N LEU A 516 20.56 -25.52 -9.31
CA LEU A 516 19.95 -24.76 -10.39
C LEU A 516 18.93 -25.66 -11.09
N GLN A 517 17.66 -25.27 -11.04
CA GLN A 517 16.53 -25.98 -11.61
C GLN A 517 15.88 -25.16 -12.73
N LYS A 518 15.29 -25.85 -13.70
CA LYS A 518 14.46 -25.26 -14.76
C LYS A 518 13.03 -25.80 -14.67
N PHE A 519 12.04 -24.95 -14.91
CA PHE A 519 10.65 -25.37 -15.03
C PHE A 519 10.38 -25.96 -16.43
N THR A 520 9.72 -27.12 -16.48
CA THR A 520 9.42 -27.84 -17.73
C THR A 520 7.98 -27.73 -18.19
N GLY A 521 7.18 -26.87 -17.55
CA GLY A 521 5.74 -26.71 -17.77
C GLY A 521 4.88 -27.41 -16.72
N GLU A 522 5.39 -28.50 -16.13
CA GLU A 522 4.68 -29.27 -15.08
C GLU A 522 5.42 -29.29 -13.73
N LYS A 523 6.76 -29.21 -13.77
CA LYS A 523 7.62 -29.39 -12.58
C LYS A 523 8.97 -28.71 -12.75
N TRP A 524 9.71 -28.61 -11.65
CA TRP A 524 11.10 -28.21 -11.64
C TRP A 524 12.03 -29.41 -11.86
N GLU A 525 13.00 -29.29 -12.77
CA GLU A 525 14.05 -30.28 -13.01
C GLU A 525 15.44 -29.68 -12.80
N THR A 526 16.30 -30.39 -12.06
CA THR A 526 17.67 -29.93 -11.75
C THR A 526 18.57 -30.02 -12.98
N LEU A 527 19.09 -28.87 -13.42
CA LEU A 527 20.05 -28.75 -14.52
C LEU A 527 21.49 -29.01 -14.05
N ALA A 528 21.88 -28.39 -12.93
CA ALA A 528 23.26 -28.36 -12.45
C ALA A 528 23.34 -27.99 -10.96
N PRO A 529 24.42 -28.35 -10.24
CA PRO A 529 24.72 -27.73 -8.96
C PRO A 529 25.09 -26.25 -9.13
N VAL A 530 24.70 -25.39 -8.18
CA VAL A 530 25.13 -23.99 -8.13
C VAL A 530 26.42 -23.86 -7.31
N ASN A 531 27.32 -22.96 -7.69
CA ASN A 531 28.47 -22.63 -6.87
C ASN A 531 28.10 -21.51 -5.89
N LEU A 532 28.11 -21.84 -4.59
CA LEU A 532 27.68 -20.99 -3.47
C LEU A 532 28.89 -20.56 -2.62
N LYS A 533 29.03 -19.26 -2.36
CA LYS A 533 29.90 -18.71 -1.31
C LYS A 533 29.10 -17.94 -0.27
N ILE A 534 29.48 -18.06 1.01
CA ILE A 534 28.88 -17.31 2.13
C ILE A 534 29.99 -16.68 2.97
N GLU A 535 29.84 -15.41 3.35
CA GLU A 535 30.67 -14.75 4.35
C GLU A 535 29.84 -13.77 5.19
N GLY A 536 29.57 -14.14 6.45
CA GLY A 536 28.76 -13.33 7.37
C GLY A 536 27.31 -13.20 6.88
N ASN A 537 26.90 -11.97 6.58
CA ASN A 537 25.59 -11.62 6.05
C ASN A 537 25.53 -11.63 4.51
N ARG A 538 26.51 -12.21 3.80
CA ARG A 538 26.58 -12.17 2.34
C ARG A 538 26.61 -13.55 1.73
N LEU A 539 25.79 -13.76 0.70
CA LEU A 539 25.72 -14.96 -0.11
C LEU A 539 25.94 -14.61 -1.58
N MET A 540 26.68 -15.46 -2.29
CA MET A 540 26.87 -15.36 -3.73
C MET A 540 26.59 -16.68 -4.42
N TYR A 541 25.68 -16.68 -5.39
CA TYR A 541 25.54 -17.73 -6.39
C TYR A 541 26.34 -17.39 -7.65
N THR A 542 26.98 -18.39 -8.24
CA THR A 542 27.60 -18.33 -9.58
C THR A 542 26.92 -19.35 -10.49
N ILE A 543 26.44 -18.89 -11.64
CA ILE A 543 25.68 -19.65 -12.63
C ILE A 543 26.39 -19.51 -14.00
N PRO A 544 26.44 -20.56 -14.84
CA PRO A 544 26.94 -20.42 -16.21
C PRO A 544 26.07 -19.43 -17.01
N LEU A 545 26.70 -18.43 -17.62
CA LEU A 545 25.99 -17.33 -18.28
C LEU A 545 25.10 -17.83 -19.43
N GLU A 546 25.52 -18.87 -20.13
CA GLU A 546 24.80 -19.54 -21.21
C GLU A 546 23.44 -20.16 -20.81
N VAL A 547 23.17 -20.32 -19.51
CA VAL A 547 21.86 -20.79 -19.02
C VAL A 547 20.86 -19.62 -18.93
N ILE A 548 21.32 -18.38 -18.75
CA ILE A 548 20.49 -17.18 -18.63
C ILE A 548 20.48 -16.36 -19.93
N ALA A 549 21.62 -16.27 -20.61
CA ALA A 549 21.76 -15.50 -21.84
C ALA A 549 21.09 -16.24 -23.01
N GLY A 550 19.88 -15.82 -23.35
CA GLY A 550 19.20 -16.22 -24.58
C GLY A 550 20.05 -15.94 -25.84
N LYS A 551 19.65 -16.53 -26.97
CA LYS A 551 20.46 -16.64 -28.20
C LYS A 551 20.90 -15.31 -28.86
N ASN A 552 20.42 -14.17 -28.39
CA ASN A 552 20.56 -12.86 -29.06
C ASN A 552 21.62 -11.92 -28.42
N GLY A 553 22.40 -12.38 -27.44
CA GLY A 553 23.60 -11.69 -26.93
C GLY A 553 23.38 -10.47 -26.03
N THR A 554 22.19 -9.86 -26.06
CA THR A 554 21.74 -8.93 -25.01
C THR A 554 21.17 -9.75 -23.85
N ILE A 555 21.50 -9.37 -22.62
CA ILE A 555 21.09 -10.06 -21.38
C ILE A 555 20.12 -9.13 -20.66
N SER A 556 18.82 -9.42 -20.85
CA SER A 556 17.71 -8.75 -20.17
C SER A 556 16.90 -9.85 -19.50
N PHE A 557 16.70 -9.78 -18.19
CA PHE A 557 15.93 -10.77 -17.41
C PHE A 557 15.40 -10.13 -16.13
N GLU A 558 14.44 -10.79 -15.50
CA GLU A 558 13.88 -10.38 -14.21
C GLU A 558 14.21 -11.41 -13.13
N PHE A 559 14.38 -10.98 -11.89
CA PHE A 559 14.73 -11.89 -10.79
C PHE A 559 14.18 -11.45 -9.43
N LYS A 560 14.04 -12.44 -8.55
CA LYS A 560 13.52 -12.32 -7.18
C LYS A 560 14.24 -13.28 -6.26
N TRP A 561 14.48 -12.85 -5.03
CA TRP A 561 14.94 -13.72 -3.95
C TRP A 561 13.79 -14.09 -3.03
N SER A 562 13.83 -15.27 -2.42
CA SER A 562 12.90 -15.65 -1.35
C SER A 562 13.57 -16.63 -0.39
N ASP A 563 13.31 -16.50 0.90
CA ASP A 563 13.81 -17.40 1.93
C ASP A 563 12.65 -17.82 2.85
N ASN A 564 12.48 -19.12 3.08
CA ASN A 564 11.48 -19.69 3.97
C ASN A 564 10.00 -19.40 3.63
N MET A 565 9.66 -19.31 2.33
CA MET A 565 8.27 -19.48 1.88
C MET A 565 7.71 -20.85 2.31
N GLN A 566 6.47 -20.90 2.77
CA GLN A 566 5.81 -22.10 3.30
C GLN A 566 4.94 -22.83 2.26
N GLN A 567 4.55 -22.14 1.19
CA GLN A 567 3.72 -22.70 0.10
C GLN A 567 4.28 -22.28 -1.27
N GLU A 568 4.26 -23.18 -2.25
CA GLU A 568 4.60 -22.89 -3.65
C GLU A 568 3.44 -22.15 -4.35
N ASP A 569 3.05 -20.98 -3.83
CA ASP A 569 2.10 -20.01 -4.42
C ASP A 569 2.70 -18.60 -4.25
N PRO A 570 2.75 -17.74 -5.29
CA PRO A 570 3.18 -16.34 -5.18
C PRO A 570 2.48 -15.51 -4.09
N MET A 571 1.27 -15.90 -3.65
CA MET A 571 0.59 -15.24 -2.54
C MET A 571 1.29 -15.44 -1.18
N ASP A 572 2.09 -16.49 -1.03
CA ASP A 572 2.84 -16.78 0.20
C ASP A 572 3.93 -15.72 0.47
N TRP A 573 4.45 -15.08 -0.59
CA TRP A 573 5.41 -13.97 -0.54
C TRP A 573 4.88 -12.70 0.15
N TYR A 574 3.57 -12.55 0.32
CA TYR A 574 3.05 -11.44 1.12
C TYR A 574 3.12 -11.74 2.63
N ILE A 575 3.23 -13.01 3.02
CA ILE A 575 2.98 -13.49 4.39
C ILE A 575 4.24 -14.02 5.06
N ASN A 576 5.00 -14.87 4.37
CA ASN A 576 5.94 -15.80 5.00
C ASN A 576 7.38 -15.61 4.57
N GLY A 577 8.28 -15.87 5.51
CA GLY A 577 9.71 -15.84 5.27
C GLY A 577 10.20 -14.43 5.00
N ASP A 578 10.93 -14.28 3.89
CA ASP A 578 11.23 -13.01 3.26
C ASP A 578 11.28 -13.14 1.73
N VAL A 579 11.13 -12.04 1.01
CA VAL A 579 11.08 -12.00 -0.46
C VAL A 579 11.48 -10.64 -1.03
N ALA A 580 12.55 -10.62 -1.82
CA ALA A 580 13.10 -9.40 -2.38
C ALA A 580 12.96 -9.35 -3.92
N PRO A 581 12.23 -8.38 -4.51
CA PRO A 581 11.38 -7.40 -3.82
C PRO A 581 10.04 -8.02 -3.40
N GLY A 582 9.27 -7.34 -2.56
CA GLY A 582 8.00 -7.84 -2.03
C GLY A 582 6.93 -8.24 -3.07
N GLY A 583 6.04 -9.15 -2.67
CA GLY A 583 4.88 -9.58 -3.47
C GLY A 583 5.25 -10.16 -4.84
N ARG A 584 4.49 -9.82 -5.89
CA ARG A 584 4.78 -10.21 -7.30
C ARG A 584 5.75 -9.31 -8.05
N LEU A 585 6.35 -8.31 -7.40
CA LEU A 585 7.29 -7.40 -8.05
C LEU A 585 8.62 -8.12 -8.35
N ASN A 586 9.40 -7.62 -9.30
CA ASN A 586 10.70 -8.20 -9.67
C ASN A 586 11.78 -7.13 -9.92
N PHE A 587 13.03 -7.47 -9.61
CA PHE A 587 14.18 -6.68 -10.03
C PHE A 587 14.46 -6.91 -11.52
N ILE A 588 14.78 -5.85 -12.26
CA ILE A 588 15.08 -5.91 -13.69
C ILE A 588 16.58 -5.76 -13.89
N TYR A 589 17.21 -6.73 -14.56
CA TYR A 589 18.59 -6.63 -15.03
C TYR A 589 18.61 -6.47 -16.56
N ARG A 590 19.30 -5.44 -17.07
CA ARG A 590 19.57 -5.21 -18.51
C ARG A 590 21.01 -4.69 -18.69
N ASN A 591 21.71 -5.10 -19.74
CA ASN A 591 23.16 -4.85 -19.94
C ASN A 591 23.56 -4.12 -21.22
#